data_AF-A0AAW2XW00-F1
#
_entry.id   AF-A0AAW2XW00-F1
#
_cell.length_a   1.000
_cell.length_b   1.000
_cell.length_c   1.000
_cell.angle_alpha   90.00
_cell.angle_beta   90.00
_cell.angle_gamma   90.00
#
_symmetry.space_group_name_H-M   'P 1'
#
loop_
_entity.id
_entity.type
_entity.pdbx_description
1 polymer ?
#
loop_
_entity_poly.entity_id
_entity_poly.type
_entity_poly.pdbx_seq_one_letter_code
_entity_poly.pdbx_strand_id
1 'polypeptide(L)'
;MNGLDGNRYSTVHVTPEDGFSYASFECVGSVYDDREEFFEVLQKVVKIFRPAALSVSTTCPTGHEIWRGVAKAIEPLGMRLRSRAADEFPATGTVVSQAFTTRRK
;
A
#
# COMPACT_ATOMS: atom_id res chain seq x y z
N MET A 1 15.59 -5.46 -1.65
CA MET A 1 15.59 -5.88 -3.08
C MET A 1 14.97 -4.75 -3.87
N ASN A 2 15.54 -4.40 -5.03
CA ASN A 2 15.08 -3.29 -5.84
C ASN A 2 14.67 -3.82 -7.23
N GLY A 3 13.55 -3.33 -7.76
CA GLY A 3 13.08 -3.60 -9.12
C GLY A 3 12.99 -2.30 -9.90
N LEU A 4 13.38 -2.34 -11.18
CA LEU A 4 13.29 -1.21 -12.12
C LEU A 4 12.59 -1.68 -13.39
N ASP A 5 11.65 -0.89 -13.88
CA ASP A 5 10.99 -1.08 -15.18
C ASP A 5 10.77 0.28 -15.85
N GLY A 6 11.64 0.63 -16.79
CA GLY A 6 11.66 1.96 -17.41
C GLY A 6 11.84 3.08 -16.38
N ASN A 7 10.81 3.91 -16.22
CA ASN A 7 10.77 5.00 -15.24
C ASN A 7 10.10 4.61 -13.91
N ARG A 8 9.70 3.34 -13.75
CA ARG A 8 9.09 2.81 -12.52
C ARG A 8 10.14 2.12 -11.67
N TYR A 9 9.93 2.17 -10.36
CA TYR A 9 10.70 1.39 -9.42
C TYR A 9 9.83 0.73 -8.38
N SER A 10 10.37 -0.33 -7.77
CA SER A 10 9.89 -0.88 -6.51
C SER A 10 11.05 -1.22 -5.60
N THR A 11 10.82 -1.20 -4.30
CA THR A 11 11.75 -1.71 -3.31
C THR A 11 11.02 -2.46 -2.21
N VAL A 12 11.69 -3.48 -1.69
CA VAL A 12 11.23 -4.25 -0.54
C VAL A 12 12.37 -4.45 0.45
N HIS A 13 12.08 -4.20 1.72
CA HIS A 13 12.98 -4.47 2.85
C HIS A 13 12.26 -5.39 3.84
N VAL A 14 12.97 -6.40 4.35
CA VAL A 14 12.39 -7.43 5.23
C VAL A 14 13.32 -7.66 6.42
N THR A 15 12.72 -7.63 7.61
CA THR A 15 13.31 -7.94 8.91
C THR A 15 12.50 -9.13 9.45
N PRO A 16 12.95 -10.38 9.22
CA PRO A 16 12.13 -11.58 9.44
C PRO A 16 12.07 -12.05 10.90
N GLU A 17 12.79 -11.41 11.81
CA GLU A 17 12.99 -11.85 13.19
C GLU A 17 11.67 -11.99 13.96
N ASP A 18 11.52 -13.13 14.64
CA ASP A 18 10.34 -13.41 15.45
C ASP A 18 10.22 -12.43 16.63
N GLY A 19 9.00 -11.94 16.85
CA GLY A 19 8.68 -10.98 17.91
C GLY A 19 8.80 -9.51 17.50
N PHE A 20 9.47 -9.19 16.39
CA PHE A 20 9.59 -7.83 15.86
C PHE A 20 9.69 -7.81 14.32
N SER A 21 9.02 -8.77 13.66
CA SER A 21 9.07 -8.88 12.21
C SER A 21 8.48 -7.65 11.53
N TYR A 22 9.13 -7.24 10.44
CA TYR A 22 8.77 -6.07 9.66
C TYR A 22 9.05 -6.28 8.18
N ALA A 23 8.17 -5.73 7.34
CA ALA A 23 8.41 -5.62 5.91
C ALA A 23 7.88 -4.29 5.38
N SER A 24 8.65 -3.63 4.52
CA SER A 24 8.23 -2.46 3.77
C SER A 24 8.19 -2.80 2.29
N PHE A 25 7.17 -2.33 1.58
CA PHE A 25 7.09 -2.37 0.13
C PHE A 25 6.75 -0.98 -0.37
N GLU A 26 7.49 -0.50 -1.36
CA GLU A 26 7.29 0.79 -1.99
C GLU A 26 7.37 0.61 -3.50
N CYS A 27 6.48 1.29 -4.23
CA CYS A 27 6.54 1.35 -5.68
C CYS A 27 6.00 2.67 -6.21
N VAL A 28 6.51 3.12 -7.35
CA VAL A 28 5.95 4.24 -8.10
C VAL A 28 5.18 3.70 -9.30
N GLY A 29 3.87 3.97 -9.31
CA GLY A 29 3.02 3.74 -10.49
C GLY A 29 3.02 4.94 -11.43
N SER A 30 2.58 4.73 -12.67
CA SER A 30 2.29 5.79 -13.63
C SER A 30 0.91 6.40 -13.37
N VAL A 31 0.74 7.70 -13.62
CA VAL A 31 -0.59 8.36 -13.63
C VAL A 31 -1.47 7.77 -14.76
N TYR A 32 -0.83 7.18 -15.77
CA TYR A 32 -1.46 6.50 -16.90
C TYR A 32 -1.65 4.99 -16.67
N ASP A 33 -1.22 4.45 -15.52
CA ASP A 33 -1.39 3.02 -15.24
C ASP A 33 -2.81 2.66 -14.92
N ASP A 34 -3.13 1.42 -15.27
CA ASP A 34 -4.36 0.80 -14.86
C ASP A 34 -4.40 0.72 -13.33
N ARG A 35 -5.48 1.27 -12.75
CA ARG A 35 -5.70 1.23 -11.30
C ARG A 35 -5.78 -0.22 -10.81
N GLU A 36 -6.18 -1.15 -11.68
CA GLU A 36 -6.23 -2.57 -11.37
C GLU A 36 -4.84 -3.14 -11.06
N GLU A 37 -3.80 -2.76 -11.80
CA GLU A 37 -2.42 -3.24 -11.58
C GLU A 37 -1.93 -2.90 -10.16
N PHE A 38 -2.18 -1.67 -9.70
CA PHE A 38 -1.84 -1.26 -8.33
C PHE A 38 -2.55 -2.12 -7.29
N PHE A 39 -3.85 -2.40 -7.46
CA PHE A 39 -4.59 -3.23 -6.51
C PHE A 39 -4.12 -4.68 -6.56
N GLU A 40 -3.74 -5.22 -7.72
CA GLU A 40 -3.13 -6.54 -7.81
C GLU A 40 -1.81 -6.64 -7.06
N VAL A 41 -0.92 -5.66 -7.23
CA VAL A 41 0.36 -5.60 -6.52
C VAL A 41 0.12 -5.51 -5.01
N LEU A 42 -0.78 -4.63 -4.58
CA LEU A 42 -1.16 -4.50 -3.18
C LEU A 42 -1.69 -5.82 -2.60
N GLN A 43 -2.55 -6.52 -3.33
CA GLN A 43 -3.06 -7.83 -2.92
C GLN A 43 -1.95 -8.89 -2.85
N LYS A 44 -1.00 -8.88 -3.79
CA LYS A 44 0.16 -9.79 -3.78
C LYS A 44 1.02 -9.55 -2.53
N VAL A 45 1.33 -8.30 -2.20
CA VAL A 45 2.10 -7.93 -1.00
C VAL A 45 1.43 -8.48 0.27
N VAL A 46 0.11 -8.27 0.43
CA VAL A 46 -0.63 -8.79 1.58
C VAL A 46 -0.64 -10.32 1.63
N LYS A 47 -0.79 -11.01 0.49
CA LYS A 47 -0.78 -12.48 0.41
C LYS A 47 0.59 -13.09 0.73
N ILE A 48 1.68 -12.41 0.33
CA ILE A 48 3.06 -12.83 0.57
C ILE A 48 3.40 -12.70 2.05
N PHE A 49 3.23 -11.51 2.63
CA PHE A 49 3.70 -11.21 3.99
C PHE A 49 2.70 -11.57 5.09
N ARG A 50 1.40 -11.66 4.77
CA ARG A 50 0.31 -12.00 5.70
C ARG A 50 0.40 -11.23 7.04
N PRO A 51 0.49 -9.89 6.99
CA PRO A 51 0.79 -9.09 8.18
C PRO A 51 -0.38 -9.10 9.17
N ALA A 52 -0.08 -9.06 10.47
CA ALA A 52 -1.08 -8.85 11.52
C ALA A 52 -1.63 -7.40 11.50
N ALA A 53 -0.78 -6.44 11.16
CA ALA A 53 -1.09 -5.03 11.00
C ALA A 53 -0.38 -4.49 9.75
N LEU A 54 -1.07 -3.64 8.98
CA LEU A 54 -0.58 -3.06 7.73
C LEU A 54 -0.92 -1.57 7.69
N SER A 55 0.03 -0.75 7.25
CA SER A 55 -0.22 0.65 6.89
C SER A 55 0.05 0.82 5.40
N VAL A 56 -0.85 1.51 4.70
CA VAL A 56 -0.73 1.84 3.28
C VAL A 56 -0.79 3.35 3.13
N SER A 57 0.27 3.94 2.59
CA SER A 57 0.33 5.35 2.25
C SER A 57 0.31 5.50 0.73
N THR A 58 -0.50 6.41 0.23
CA THR A 58 -0.61 6.71 -1.20
C THR A 58 -0.44 8.20 -1.42
N THR A 59 0.30 8.54 -2.47
CA THR A 59 0.44 9.90 -2.99
C THR A 59 -0.04 9.90 -4.43
N CYS A 60 -0.94 10.81 -4.77
CA CYS A 60 -1.45 10.91 -6.14
C CYS A 60 -1.57 12.38 -6.56
N PRO A 61 -1.27 12.70 -7.82
CA PRO A 61 -1.61 13.99 -8.40
C PRO A 61 -3.12 14.25 -8.32
N THR A 62 -3.48 15.53 -8.26
CA THR A 62 -4.88 16.00 -8.18
C THR A 62 -5.76 15.35 -9.25
N GLY A 63 -6.85 14.69 -8.83
CA GLY A 63 -7.82 14.05 -9.72
C GLY A 63 -7.75 12.51 -9.82
N HIS A 64 -6.70 11.87 -9.29
CA HIS A 64 -6.58 10.40 -9.22
C HIS A 64 -6.66 9.89 -7.77
N GLU A 65 -7.86 9.54 -7.30
CA GLU A 65 -8.07 9.08 -5.92
C GLU A 65 -7.94 7.55 -5.77
N ILE A 66 -6.75 7.00 -6.03
CA ILE A 66 -6.52 5.54 -5.96
C ILE A 66 -6.78 4.96 -4.56
N TRP A 67 -6.57 5.78 -3.53
CA TRP A 67 -6.81 5.43 -2.12
C TRP A 67 -8.24 4.94 -1.85
N ARG A 68 -9.23 5.39 -2.64
CA ARG A 68 -10.63 4.96 -2.48
C ARG A 68 -10.81 3.45 -2.68
N GLY A 69 -9.97 2.81 -3.50
CA GLY A 69 -10.04 1.37 -3.75
C GLY A 69 -9.19 0.51 -2.81
N VAL A 70 -8.27 1.11 -2.04
CA VAL A 70 -7.32 0.37 -1.18
C VAL A 70 -8.04 -0.53 -0.18
N ALA A 71 -9.07 -0.01 0.50
CA ALA A 71 -9.84 -0.81 1.46
C ALA A 71 -10.57 -1.97 0.76
N LYS A 72 -11.22 -1.71 -0.39
CA LYS A 72 -11.92 -2.74 -1.18
C LYS A 72 -10.98 -3.84 -1.66
N ALA A 73 -9.73 -3.52 -1.96
CA ALA A 73 -8.72 -4.50 -2.38
C ALA A 73 -8.22 -5.38 -1.23
N ILE A 74 -8.10 -4.83 -0.02
CA ILE A 74 -7.50 -5.48 1.14
C ILE A 74 -8.53 -6.25 2.00
N GLU A 75 -9.75 -5.74 2.14
CA GLU A 75 -10.78 -6.36 3.01
C GLU A 75 -11.12 -7.82 2.67
N PRO A 76 -11.19 -8.24 1.39
CA PRO A 76 -11.38 -9.64 1.01
C PRO A 76 -10.23 -10.56 1.46
N LEU A 77 -9.07 -10.01 1.79
CA LEU A 77 -7.90 -10.75 2.29
C LEU A 77 -7.91 -10.93 3.82
N GLY A 78 -9.03 -10.64 4.47
CA GLY A 78 -9.21 -10.91 5.91
C GLY A 78 -8.71 -9.80 6.83
N MET A 79 -8.36 -8.64 6.30
CA MET A 79 -8.05 -7.46 7.11
C MET A 79 -9.26 -6.51 7.22
N ARG A 80 -9.21 -5.58 8.16
CA ARG A 80 -10.23 -4.54 8.37
C ARG A 80 -9.55 -3.19 8.52
N LEU A 81 -10.06 -2.19 7.81
CA LEU A 81 -9.63 -0.79 7.97
C LEU A 81 -9.92 -0.31 9.40
N ARG A 82 -8.93 0.31 10.04
CA ARG A 82 -9.01 0.85 11.41
C ARG A 82 -9.03 2.35 11.44
N SER A 83 -8.18 2.98 10.64
CA SER A 83 -8.10 4.43 10.55
C SER A 83 -7.70 4.84 9.14
N ARG A 84 -8.05 6.07 8.81
CA ARG A 84 -7.62 6.77 7.62
C ARG A 84 -7.27 8.20 8.03
N ALA A 85 -6.11 8.67 7.59
CA ALA A 85 -5.68 10.06 7.71
C ALA A 85 -5.34 10.57 6.31
N ALA A 86 -5.60 11.85 6.06
CA ALA A 86 -5.27 12.50 4.81
C ALA A 86 -4.76 13.90 5.12
N ASP A 87 -3.62 14.25 4.53
CA ASP A 87 -2.97 15.55 4.68
C ASP A 87 -2.53 16.07 3.32
N GLU A 88 -2.57 17.39 3.15
CA GLU A 88 -2.18 18.07 1.92
C GLU A 88 -0.81 18.73 2.11
N PHE A 89 0.12 18.41 1.20
CA PHE A 89 1.48 18.92 1.23
C PHE A 89 1.74 19.79 -0.01
N PRO A 90 2.22 21.04 0.15
CA PRO A 90 2.35 22.00 -0.96
C PRO A 90 3.15 21.51 -2.18
N ALA A 91 4.14 20.63 -1.98
CA ALA A 91 5.01 20.12 -3.05
C ALA A 91 4.63 18.72 -3.56
N THR A 92 3.87 17.95 -2.77
CA THR A 92 3.64 16.51 -3.01
C THR A 92 2.18 16.19 -3.33
N GLY A 93 1.27 17.13 -3.06
CA GLY A 93 -0.17 16.92 -3.14
C GLY A 93 -0.73 16.21 -1.90
N THR A 94 -1.85 15.51 -2.06
CA THR A 94 -2.50 14.80 -0.95
C THR A 94 -1.82 13.47 -0.68
N VAL A 95 -1.44 13.25 0.58
CA VAL A 95 -1.01 11.94 1.09
C VAL A 95 -2.19 11.34 1.86
N VAL A 96 -2.60 10.12 1.51
CA VAL A 96 -3.61 9.37 2.26
C VAL A 96 -2.96 8.15 2.88
N SER A 97 -3.06 8.03 4.20
CA SER A 97 -2.60 6.88 4.99
C SER A 97 -3.78 6.08 5.54
N GLN A 98 -3.72 4.76 5.41
CA GLN A 98 -4.76 3.83 5.83
C GLN A 98 -4.15 2.69 6.64
N ALA A 99 -4.65 2.50 7.87
CA ALA A 99 -4.20 1.42 8.75
C ALA A 99 -5.21 0.26 8.77
N PHE A 100 -4.70 -0.96 8.68
CA PHE A 100 -5.46 -2.20 8.66
C PHE A 100 -4.93 -3.17 9.71
N THR A 101 -5.82 -4.02 10.24
CA THR A 101 -5.43 -5.16 11.08
C THR A 101 -6.19 -6.39 10.64
N THR A 102 -5.64 -7.58 10.88
CA THR A 102 -6.39 -8.84 10.70
C THR A 102 -7.71 -8.82 11.46
N ARG A 103 -8.77 -9.40 10.87
CA ARG A 103 -10.01 -9.68 11.62
C ARG A 103 -9.63 -10.64 12.74
N ARG A 104 -9.86 -10.26 14.00
CA ARG A 104 -9.68 -11.17 15.13
C ARG A 104 -10.54 -12.40 14.87
N LYS A 105 -9.97 -13.59 15.04
CA LYS A 105 -10.74 -14.84 15.12
C LYS A 105 -11.66 -14.78 16.34
#